data_AF-A0A239HV41-F1
#
_entry.id   AF-A0A239HV41-F1
#
_cell.length_a   1.000
_cell.length_b   1.000
_cell.length_c   1.000
_cell.angle_alpha   90.00
_cell.angle_beta   90.00
_cell.angle_gamma   90.00
#
_symmetry.space_group_name_H-M   'P 1'
#
loop_
_entity.id
_entity.type
_entity.pdbx_description
1 polymer ?
#
loop_
_entity_poly.entity_id
_entity_poly.type
_entity_poly.pdbx_seq_one_letter_code
_entity_poly.pdbx_strand_id
1 'polypeptide(L)' 'MQIDKNQILDLLRSQGDDAKAQQADQELPGTVDTDQHAGLLEKLGLSPMDLVTKLGGGGGGLGGLLGR' A
#
# COMPACT_ATOMS: atom_id res chain seq x y z
N MET A 1 7.58 9.66 -5.24
CA MET A 1 6.50 10.13 -4.33
C MET A 1 6.78 9.55 -2.95
N GLN A 2 6.43 10.22 -1.86
CA GLN A 2 6.64 9.67 -0.51
C GLN A 2 5.30 9.33 0.14
N ILE A 3 5.21 8.10 0.65
CA ILE A 3 4.01 7.53 1.26
C ILE A 3 4.38 7.04 2.65
N ASP A 4 3.54 7.31 3.64
CA ASP A 4 3.76 6.76 4.97
C ASP A 4 3.58 5.24 4.95
N LYS A 5 4.50 4.52 5.62
CA LYS A 5 4.44 3.06 5.72
C LYS A 5 3.06 2.57 6.17
N ASN A 6 2.49 3.24 7.17
CA ASN A 6 1.18 2.90 7.71
C ASN A 6 0.07 2.90 6.65
N GLN A 7 0.12 3.81 5.67
CA GLN A 7 -0.87 3.85 4.58
C GLN A 7 -0.74 2.63 3.67
N ILE A 8 0.48 2.15 3.43
CA ILE A 8 0.73 0.93 2.67
C ILE A 8 0.24 -0.29 3.44
N LEU A 9 0.48 -0.34 4.75
CA LEU A 9 0.00 -1.41 5.62
C LEU A 9 -1.52 -1.48 5.62
N ASP A 10 -2.18 -0.35 5.81
CA ASP A 10 -3.64 -0.26 5.79
C ASP A 10 -4.19 -0.70 4.44
N LEU A 11 -3.58 -0.26 3.35
CA LEU A 11 -3.96 -0.67 2.00
C LEU A 11 -3.85 -2.19 1.81
N LEU A 12 -2.76 -2.81 2.26
CA LEU A 12 -2.55 -4.26 2.16
C LEU A 12 -3.59 -5.03 3.00
N ARG A 13 -3.80 -4.63 4.27
CA ARG A 13 -4.83 -5.22 5.14
C ARG A 13 -6.23 -5.07 4.56
N SER A 14 -6.52 -3.92 3.96
CA SER A 14 -7.81 -3.64 3.35
C SER A 14 -8.13 -4.50 2.12
N GLN A 15 -7.09 -5.07 1.50
CA GLN A 15 -7.20 -6.05 0.40
C GLN A 15 -7.25 -7.50 0.90
N GLY A 16 -7.12 -7.73 2.22
CA GLY A 16 -6.98 -9.07 2.81
C GLY A 16 -5.55 -9.63 2.75
N ASP A 17 -4.58 -8.81 2.37
CA ASP A 17 -3.16 -9.19 2.21
C ASP A 17 -2.38 -8.98 3.53
N ASP A 18 -2.89 -9.51 4.65
CA ASP A 18 -2.30 -9.34 5.98
C ASP A 18 -0.84 -9.83 6.07
N ALA A 19 -0.52 -10.92 5.36
CA ALA A 19 0.85 -11.46 5.33
C ALA A 19 1.84 -10.48 4.69
N LYS A 20 1.45 -9.84 3.58
CA LYS A 20 2.26 -8.80 2.94
C LYS A 20 2.32 -7.56 3.80
N ALA A 21 1.25 -7.21 4.52
CA ALA A 21 1.27 -6.08 5.45
C ALA A 21 2.31 -6.31 6.55
N GLN A 22 2.39 -7.51 7.14
CA GLN A 22 3.40 -7.83 8.13
C GLN A 22 4.83 -7.75 7.55
N GLN A 23 5.03 -8.27 6.34
CA GLN A 23 6.33 -8.17 5.66
C GLN A 23 6.72 -6.71 5.36
N ALA A 24 5.77 -5.93 4.84
CA ALA A 24 5.93 -4.51 4.59
C ALA A 24 6.29 -3.74 5.86
N ASP A 25 5.72 -4.10 7.02
CA ASP A 25 6.03 -3.43 8.28
C ASP A 25 7.50 -3.60 8.71
N GLN A 26 8.08 -4.77 8.39
CA GLN A 26 9.46 -5.11 8.74
C GLN A 26 10.48 -4.60 7.70
N GLU A 27 10.12 -4.63 6.42
CA GLU A 27 11.04 -4.26 5.33
C GLU A 27 10.98 -2.77 4.96
N LEU A 28 9.82 -2.14 5.07
CA LEU A 28 9.66 -0.76 4.64
C LEU A 28 10.16 0.22 5.71
N PRO A 29 10.87 1.29 5.31
CA PRO A 29 11.20 2.39 6.21
C PRO A 29 9.91 3.16 6.60
N GLY A 30 9.99 4.02 7.62
CA GLY A 30 8.83 4.80 8.09
C GLY A 30 8.16 5.62 6.97
N THR A 31 8.97 6.21 6.09
CA THR A 31 8.51 6.90 4.89
C THR A 31 9.03 6.18 3.65
N VAL A 32 8.10 5.71 2.82
CA VAL A 32 8.39 4.92 1.63
C VAL A 32 8.36 5.82 0.41
N ASP A 33 9.53 6.10 -0.12
CA ASP A 33 9.67 6.70 -1.44
C ASP A 33 9.38 5.66 -2.55
N THR A 34 8.35 5.88 -3.35
CA THR A 34 7.93 4.98 -4.43
C THR A 34 8.94 4.86 -5.57
N ASP A 35 9.81 5.85 -5.74
CA ASP A 35 10.83 5.87 -6.79
C ASP A 35 12.11 5.18 -6.28
N GLN A 36 12.55 5.48 -5.06
CA GLN A 36 13.75 4.89 -4.48
C GLN A 36 13.54 3.46 -3.96
N HIS A 37 12.36 3.17 -3.42
CA HIS A 37 12.02 1.86 -2.85
C HIS A 37 11.14 1.02 -3.78
N ALA A 38 11.11 1.33 -5.07
CA ALA A 38 10.33 0.58 -6.07
C ALA A 38 10.57 -0.93 -5.97
N GLY A 39 11.83 -1.37 -5.81
CA GLY A 39 12.15 -2.79 -5.68
C GLY A 39 11.65 -3.46 -4.38
N LEU A 40 11.49 -2.71 -3.28
CA LEU A 40 10.88 -3.24 -2.05
C LEU A 40 9.36 -3.36 -2.21
N LEU A 41 8.76 -2.36 -2.86
CA LEU A 41 7.34 -2.38 -3.18
C LEU A 41 6.99 -3.52 -4.15
N GLU A 42 7.80 -3.75 -5.18
CA GLU A 42 7.61 -4.84 -6.15
C GLU A 42 7.65 -6.22 -5.48
N LYS A 43 8.52 -6.43 -4.48
CA LYS A 43 8.54 -7.69 -3.69
C LYS A 43 7.23 -7.96 -2.96
N LEU A 44 6.54 -6.90 -2.54
CA LEU A 44 5.23 -6.97 -1.91
C LEU A 44 4.10 -7.07 -2.95
N GLY A 45 4.42 -7.01 -4.25
CA GLY A 45 3.46 -6.93 -5.34
C GLY A 45 2.76 -5.57 -5.43
N LEU A 46 3.42 -4.51 -4.96
CA LEU A 46 2.92 -3.13 -5.01
C LEU A 46 3.68 -2.37 -6.09
N SER A 47 2.94 -1.80 -7.05
CA SER A 47 3.53 -0.92 -8.05
C SER A 47 3.44 0.55 -7.61
N PRO A 48 4.46 1.38 -7.86
CA PRO A 48 4.39 2.83 -7.66
C PRO A 48 3.13 3.46 -8.29
N MET A 49 2.79 3.04 -9.50
CA MET A 49 1.58 3.49 -10.22
C MET A 49 0.29 3.06 -9.51
N ASP A 50 0.25 1.86 -8.93
CA ASP A 50 -0.92 1.39 -8.18
C ASP A 50 -1.09 2.19 -6.89
N LEU A 51 0.00 2.49 -6.20
CA LEU A 51 -0.01 3.33 -5.00
C LEU A 51 -0.48 4.74 -5.33
N VAL A 52 0.04 5.36 -6.40
CA VAL A 52 -0.43 6.68 -6.85
C VAL A 52 -1.91 6.65 -7.22
N THR A 53 -2.38 5.58 -7.86
CA THR A 53 -3.80 5.46 -8.24
C THR A 53 -4.70 5.27 -7.01
N LYS A 54 -4.32 4.37 -6.10
CA LYS A 54 -5.10 4.03 -4.90
C LYS A 54 -5.04 5.10 -3.81
N LEU A 55 -3.92 5.81 -3.70
CA LEU A 55 -3.68 6.81 -2.65
C LEU A 55 -3.82 8.26 -3.16
N GLY A 56 -3.39 8.53 -4.40
CA GLY A 56 -3.47 9.84 -5.03
C GLY A 56 -4.76 10.09 -5.83
N GLY A 57 -5.43 9.04 -6.30
CA GLY A 57 -6.75 9.10 -6.93
C GLY A 57 -7.84 8.92 -5.88
N GLY A 58 -8.27 10.01 -5.23
CA GLY A 58 -9.31 9.95 -4.21
C GLY A 58 -10.60 9.27 -4.69
N GLY A 59 -11.10 8.32 -3.90
CA GLY A 59 -12.48 7.83 -3.96
C GLY A 59 -12.63 6.39 -4.44
N GLY A 60 -12.54 5.43 -3.53
CA GLY A 60 -12.83 4.04 -3.89
C GLY A 60 -12.61 3.07 -2.74
N GLY A 61 -13.19 3.38 -1.58
CA GLY A 61 -13.18 2.49 -0.44
C GLY A 61 -13.67 1.10 -0.83
N LEU A 62 -12.81 0.12 -0.60
CA LEU A 62 -13.13 -1.28 -0.37
C LEU A 62 -13.91 -1.49 0.95
N GLY A 63 -14.49 -0.43 1.52
CA GLY A 63 -15.50 -0.43 2.58
C GLY A 63 -16.93 -0.11 2.11
N GLY A 64 -17.19 0.03 0.80
CA GLY A 64 -18.50 0.48 0.28
C GLY A 64 -19.44 -0.59 -0.31
N LEU A 65 -19.01 -1.85 -0.47
CA LEU A 65 -19.75 -2.85 -1.27
C LEU A 65 -20.16 -4.14 -0.52
N LEU A 66 -19.98 -4.20 0.81
CA LEU A 66 -20.38 -5.34 1.64
C LEU A 66 -21.55 -5.04 2.59
N GLY A 67 -22.17 -3.86 2.47
CA GLY A 67 -23.37 -3.52 3.22
C GLY A 67 -24.58 -3.40 2.32
N ARG A 68 -25.23 -4.53 2.00
CA ARG A 68 -26.68 -4.63 1.72
C ARG A 68 -27.14 -6.07 1.67
#